data_AF-A0A7W6RSS1-F1
#
_entry.id   AF-A0A7W6RSS1-F1
#
_cell.length_a   1.000
_cell.length_b   1.000
_cell.length_c   1.000
_cell.angle_alpha   90.00
_cell.angle_beta   90.00
_cell.angle_gamma   90.00
#
_symmetry.space_group_name_H-M   'P 1'
#
loop_
_entity.id
_entity.type
_entity.pdbx_description
1 polymer ?
#
loop_
_entity_poly.entity_id
_entity_poly.type
_entity_poly.pdbx_seq_one_letter_code
_entity_poly.pdbx_strand_id
1 'polypeptide(L)' 'MHGKQGGDPAKLAAALVTLSDAGELPLRFVAGADAIAAVEANLQTIKEQIDGHRVLLASLAFEDAN' A
#
# COMPACT_ATOMS: atom_id res chain seq x y z
N MET A 1 15.97 -21.52 15.51
CA MET A 1 15.32 -20.22 15.27
C MET A 1 14.10 -20.47 14.38
N HIS A 2 12.91 -20.63 14.95
CA HIS A 2 11.67 -20.87 14.20
C HIS A 2 10.52 -20.16 14.92
N GLY A 3 9.68 -19.41 14.20
CA GLY A 3 8.37 -18.98 14.72
C GLY A 3 8.29 -17.75 15.62
N LYS A 4 9.23 -16.79 15.53
CA LYS A 4 9.09 -15.47 16.20
C LYS A 4 8.65 -14.35 15.26
N GLN A 5 7.89 -14.70 14.21
CA GLN A 5 7.23 -13.65 13.44
C GLN A 5 6.21 -12.99 14.37
N GLY A 6 6.28 -11.66 14.50
CA GLY A 6 5.27 -10.92 15.26
C GLY A 6 3.88 -11.18 14.68
N GLY A 7 2.87 -11.26 15.55
CA GLY A 7 1.49 -11.55 15.16
C GLY A 7 1.12 -13.03 15.23
N ASP A 8 0.05 -13.40 14.52
CA ASP A 8 -0.55 -14.74 14.53
C ASP A 8 -0.48 -15.36 13.12
N PRO A 9 0.48 -16.26 12.86
CA PRO A 9 0.65 -16.88 11.55
C PRO A 9 -0.55 -17.71 11.07
N ALA A 10 -1.35 -18.26 11.99
CA ALA A 10 -2.54 -19.04 11.64
C ALA A 10 -3.64 -18.13 11.10
N LYS A 11 -3.84 -16.95 11.72
CA LYS A 11 -4.77 -15.93 11.20
C LYS A 11 -4.33 -15.39 9.84
N LEU A 12 -3.03 -15.20 9.64
CA LEU A 12 -2.49 -14.78 8.35
C LEU A 12 -2.80 -15.82 7.26
N ALA A 13 -2.53 -17.10 7.52
CA ALA A 13 -2.82 -18.17 6.57
C ALA A 13 -4.31 -18.25 6.21
N ALA A 14 -5.20 -18.15 7.20
CA ALA A 14 -6.65 -18.14 6.96
C ALA A 14 -7.08 -16.95 6.09
N ALA A 15 -6.53 -15.75 6.34
CA ALA A 15 -6.84 -14.57 5.53
C ALA A 15 -6.40 -14.74 4.06
N LEU A 16 -5.25 -15.37 3.81
CA LEU A 16 -4.77 -15.63 2.45
C LEU A 16 -5.66 -16.60 1.69
N VAL A 17 -6.14 -17.67 2.34
CA VAL A 17 -7.09 -18.61 1.73
C VAL A 17 -8.39 -17.89 1.37
N THR A 18 -8.95 -17.10 2.31
CA THR A 18 -10.16 -16.31 2.06
C THR A 18 -9.99 -15.34 0.89
N LEU A 19 -8.83 -14.68 0.77
CA LEU A 19 -8.53 -13.80 -0.36
C LEU A 19 -8.48 -14.55 -1.69
N SER A 20 -7.84 -15.73 -1.70
CA SER A 20 -7.76 -16.57 -2.90
C SER A 20 -9.15 -17.03 -3.38
N ASP A 21 -10.05 -17.33 -2.45
CA ASP A 21 -11.40 -17.81 -2.75
C ASP A 21 -12.35 -16.68 -3.20
N ALA A 22 -12.04 -15.42 -2.89
CA ALA A 22 -12.87 -14.26 -3.23
C ALA A 22 -12.85 -13.88 -4.72
N GLY A 23 -11.93 -14.42 -5.52
CA GLY A 23 -11.82 -14.17 -6.96
C GLY A 23 -11.25 -12.79 -7.36
N GLU A 24 -11.40 -11.78 -6.50
CA GLU A 24 -10.79 -10.45 -6.66
C GLU A 24 -9.63 -10.27 -5.66
N LEU A 25 -8.42 -10.58 -6.11
CA LEU A 25 -7.21 -10.42 -5.30
C LEU A 25 -6.75 -8.96 -5.30
N PRO A 26 -6.52 -8.35 -4.12
CA PRO A 26 -5.95 -7.02 -4.06
C PRO A 26 -4.51 -7.02 -4.59
N LEU A 27 -4.13 -5.97 -5.32
CA LEU A 27 -2.75 -5.81 -5.80
C LEU A 27 -1.73 -5.70 -4.66
N ARG A 28 -2.17 -5.28 -3.48
CA ARG A 28 -1.36 -5.20 -2.26
C ARG A 28 -2.18 -5.70 -1.08
N PHE A 29 -1.65 -6.68 -0.36
CA PHE A 29 -2.20 -7.17 0.90
C PHE A 29 -1.23 -6.83 2.03
N VAL A 30 -1.64 -5.94 2.93
CA VAL A 30 -0.85 -5.49 4.08
C VAL A 30 -1.42 -6.14 5.33
N ALA A 31 -0.63 -6.97 6.02
CA ALA A 31 -1.09 -7.74 7.15
C ALA A 31 -0.36 -7.35 8.44
N GLY A 32 -1.13 -6.99 9.47
CA GLY A 32 -0.61 -6.52 10.75
C GLY A 32 -0.82 -5.03 10.94
N ALA A 33 -1.18 -4.63 12.17
CA ALA A 33 -1.49 -3.23 12.49
C ALA A 33 -0.25 -2.31 12.35
N ASP A 34 0.93 -2.84 12.64
CA ASP A 34 2.22 -2.18 12.46
C ASP A 34 2.52 -1.93 10.98
N ALA A 35 2.32 -2.95 10.13
CA ALA A 35 2.50 -2.83 8.69
C ALA A 35 1.50 -1.85 8.07
N ILE A 36 0.23 -1.90 8.50
CA ILE A 36 -0.81 -0.96 8.06
C ILE A 36 -0.40 0.47 8.39
N ALA A 37 -0.05 0.75 9.65
CA ALA A 37 0.35 2.09 10.08
C ALA A 37 1.58 2.62 9.32
N ALA A 38 2.57 1.76 9.06
CA ALA A 38 3.76 2.13 8.30
C ALA A 38 3.44 2.50 6.84
N VAL A 39 2.57 1.74 6.18
CA VAL A 39 2.14 2.00 4.80
C VAL A 39 1.30 3.28 4.73
N GLU A 40 0.37 3.48 5.67
CA GLU A 40 -0.45 4.69 5.74
C GLU A 40 0.41 5.95 5.94
N ALA A 41 1.39 5.90 6.86
CA ALA A 41 2.33 7.00 7.07
C ALA A 41 3.13 7.31 5.79
N ASN A 42 3.63 6.28 5.09
CA ASN A 42 4.35 6.48 3.84
C ASN A 42 3.49 7.10 2.74
N LEU A 43 2.25 6.61 2.58
CA LEU A 43 1.29 7.16 1.61
C LEU A 43 1.00 8.64 1.91
N GLN A 44 0.84 8.98 3.19
CA GLN A 44 0.61 10.36 3.61
C GLN A 44 1.82 11.26 3.26
N THR A 45 3.05 10.81 3.53
CA THR A 45 4.26 11.55 3.15
C THR A 45 4.34 11.78 1.64
N ILE A 46 4.08 10.74 0.83
CA ILE A 46 4.10 10.85 -0.63
C ILE A 46 3.06 11.87 -1.09
N LYS A 47 1.85 11.82 -0.52
CA LYS A 47 0.77 12.75 -0.85
C LYS A 47 1.15 14.19 -0.51
N GLU A 48 1.72 14.44 0.66
CA GLU A 48 2.19 15.77 1.08
C GLU A 48 3.25 16.32 0.14
N GLN A 49 4.19 15.48 -0.31
CA GLN A 49 5.21 15.87 -1.28
C GLN A 49 4.59 16.23 -2.64
N ILE A 50 3.62 15.46 -3.13
CA ILE A 50 2.89 15.78 -4.36
C ILE A 50 2.15 17.11 -4.20
N ASP A 51 1.44 17.28 -3.10
CA ASP A 51 0.63 18.47 -2.85
C ASP A 51 1.48 19.74 -2.72
N GLY A 52 2.65 19.64 -2.08
CA GLY A 52 3.62 20.73 -1.96
C GLY A 52 4.21 21.22 -3.29
N HIS A 53 4.19 20.39 -4.34
CA HIS A 53 4.75 20.71 -5.65
C HIS A 53 3.74 20.59 -6.80
N ARG A 54 2.44 20.49 -6.49
CA ARG A 54 1.39 20.11 -7.45
C ARG A 54 1.34 21.01 -8.68
N VAL A 55 1.51 22.33 -8.51
CA VAL A 55 1.52 23.29 -9.63
C VAL A 55 2.69 23.05 -10.57
N LEU A 56 3.90 22.91 -10.02
CA LEU A 56 5.11 22.62 -10.80
C LEU A 56 5.02 21.26 -11.50
N LEU A 57 4.56 20.22 -10.80
CA LEU A 57 4.40 18.89 -11.39
C LEU A 57 3.37 18.89 -12.52
N ALA A 58 2.26 19.61 -12.36
CA ALA A 58 1.23 19.74 -13.39
C ALA A 58 1.72 20.53 -14.62
N SER A 59 2.60 21.50 -14.45
CA SER A 59 3.15 22.28 -15.58
C SER A 59 4.13 21.50 -16.46
N LEU A 60 4.55 20.31 -16.05
CA LEU A 60 5.43 19.43 -16.83
C LEU A 60 4.64 18.52 -17.81
N ALA A 61 3.31 18.66 -17.86
CA ALA A 61 2.50 17.93 -18.84
C ALA A 61 2.94 18.28 -20.27
N PHE A 62 3.04 17.26 -21.12
CA PHE A 62 3.34 17.47 -22.53
C PHE A 62 2.15 18.13 -23.22
N GLU A 63 2.36 19.33 -23.76
CA GLU A 63 1.37 20.00 -24.61
C GLU A 63 1.56 19.49 -26.05
N ASP A 64 0.68 18.60 -26.51
CA ASP A 64 0.63 18.25 -27.93
C ASP A 64 0.22 19.50 -28.73
N ALA A 65 1.17 20.07 -29.48
CA ALA A 65 0.90 21.12 -30.44
C ALA A 65 0.43 20.50 -31.76
N ASN A 66 -0.88 20.56 -32.03
CA ASN A 66 -1.42 20.56 -33.39
C ASN A 66 -2.68 21.42 -33.52
#